data_AF-A0A838P782-F1
#
_entry.id   AF-A0A838P782-F1
#
_cell.length_a   1.000
_cell.length_b   1.000
_cell.length_c   1.000
_cell.angle_alpha   90.00
_cell.angle_beta   90.00
_cell.angle_gamma   90.00
#
_symmetry.space_group_name_H-M   'P 1'
#
loop_
_entity.id
_entity.type
_entity.pdbx_description
1 polymer ?
#
loop_
_entity_poly.entity_id
_entity_poly.type
_entity_poly.pdbx_seq_one_letter_code
_entity_poly.pdbx_strand_id
1 'polypeptide(L)'
;MTAAPSHEELREMLPAAALEVLDGEDLQLVLAHARDCAECARLLGEYREVAAAIALVLPRRQLSAAGSAPLRARLLARARESGRPAPVRPEEAATGSPARRRFSLAERWAGWAVAAGLAGVMLMHHAVHRPLDYGWLVAGALLVVLIGLGAYARDQRGRASALQSHLDSLQRRSEPFGP
;
A
#
# COMPACT_ATOMS: atom_id res chain seq x y z
N MET A 1 11.58 -15.14 38.83
CA MET A 1 10.29 -14.60 38.39
C MET A 1 10.61 -13.35 37.59
N THR A 2 10.71 -13.48 36.27
CA THR A 2 10.87 -12.32 35.38
C THR A 2 9.56 -11.54 35.37
N ALA A 3 9.64 -10.24 35.58
CA ALA A 3 8.47 -9.37 35.49
C ALA A 3 7.87 -9.47 34.08
N ALA A 4 6.55 -9.36 33.96
CA ALA A 4 5.90 -9.30 32.66
C ALA A 4 6.43 -8.07 31.90
N PRO A 5 6.80 -8.22 30.61
CA PRO A 5 7.31 -7.11 29.82
C PRO A 5 6.26 -6.00 29.73
N SER A 6 6.73 -4.76 29.79
CA SER A 6 5.91 -3.57 29.68
C SER A 6 5.35 -3.42 28.27
N HIS A 7 4.31 -2.59 28.12
CA HIS A 7 3.73 -2.27 26.82
C HIS A 7 4.79 -1.72 25.86
N GLU A 8 5.67 -0.83 26.31
CA GLU A 8 6.69 -0.21 25.44
C GLU A 8 7.72 -1.24 24.97
N GLU A 9 8.18 -2.13 25.86
CA GLU A 9 9.10 -3.22 25.48
C GLU A 9 8.48 -4.12 24.42
N LEU A 10 7.21 -4.48 24.58
CA LEU A 10 6.49 -5.28 23.57
C LEU A 10 6.31 -4.50 22.26
N ARG A 11 6.12 -3.18 22.32
CA ARG A 11 5.98 -2.31 21.14
C ARG A 11 7.27 -2.29 20.31
N GLU A 12 8.42 -2.27 20.97
CA GLU A 12 9.74 -2.34 20.31
C GLU A 12 9.97 -3.69 19.61
N MET A 13 9.33 -4.77 20.07
CA MET A 13 9.44 -6.12 19.48
C MET A 13 8.50 -6.33 18.28
N LEU A 14 7.49 -5.48 18.07
CA LEU A 14 6.51 -5.62 16.98
C LEU A 14 7.13 -5.68 15.57
N PRO A 15 8.13 -4.86 15.20
CA PRO A 15 8.76 -4.95 13.89
C PRO A 15 9.44 -6.30 13.65
N ALA A 16 10.14 -6.84 14.67
CA ALA A 16 10.80 -8.13 14.59
C ALA A 16 9.78 -9.28 14.47
N ALA A 17 8.68 -9.19 15.22
CA ALA A 17 7.57 -10.14 15.10
C ALA A 17 6.86 -10.05 13.72
N ALA A 18 6.71 -8.85 13.17
CA ALA A 18 6.11 -8.64 11.84
C ALA A 18 6.97 -9.22 10.70
N LEU A 19 8.30 -9.17 10.85
CA LEU A 19 9.27 -9.75 9.92
C LEU A 19 9.49 -11.26 10.15
N GLU A 20 8.78 -11.88 11.10
CA GLU A 20 8.95 -13.28 11.48
C GLU A 20 10.41 -13.63 11.87
N VAL A 21 11.16 -12.64 12.38
CA VAL A 21 12.53 -12.81 12.90
C VAL A 21 12.50 -13.28 14.35
N LEU A 22 11.43 -12.95 15.06
CA LEU A 22 11.24 -13.31 16.45
C LEU A 22 10.71 -14.74 16.57
N ASP A 23 11.27 -15.52 17.49
CA ASP A 23 11.00 -16.93 17.68
C ASP A 23 10.77 -17.29 19.17
N GLY A 24 10.26 -18.50 19.41
CA GLY A 24 10.06 -19.02 20.77
C GLY A 24 9.05 -18.24 21.62
N GLU A 25 9.44 -17.97 22.87
CA GLU A 25 8.58 -17.36 23.90
C GLU A 25 8.28 -15.88 23.61
N ASP A 26 9.25 -15.15 23.06
CA ASP A 26 9.13 -13.73 22.74
C ASP A 26 8.03 -13.47 21.71
N LEU A 27 7.97 -14.28 20.65
CA LEU A 27 6.90 -14.21 19.67
C LEU A 27 5.54 -14.50 20.30
N GLN A 28 5.45 -15.50 21.18
CA GLN A 28 4.19 -15.82 21.84
C GLN A 28 3.73 -14.71 22.77
N LEU A 29 4.64 -14.05 23.49
CA LEU A 29 4.34 -12.90 24.35
C LEU A 29 3.79 -11.73 23.54
N VAL A 30 4.45 -11.35 22.44
CA VAL A 30 4.00 -10.26 21.56
C VAL A 30 2.62 -10.58 20.96
N LEU A 31 2.42 -11.80 20.47
CA LEU A 31 1.14 -12.21 19.88
C LEU A 31 0.02 -12.36 20.92
N ALA A 32 0.34 -12.76 22.16
CA ALA A 32 -0.63 -12.77 23.25
C ALA A 32 -1.07 -11.35 23.59
N HIS A 33 -0.13 -10.43 23.79
CA HIS A 33 -0.46 -9.04 24.07
C HIS A 33 -1.24 -8.36 22.94
N ALA A 34 -0.85 -8.58 21.67
CA ALA A 34 -1.54 -8.00 20.52
C ALA A 34 -2.97 -8.53 20.34
N ARG A 35 -3.35 -9.66 20.95
CA ARG A 35 -4.75 -10.11 20.95
C ARG A 35 -5.62 -9.26 21.87
N ASP A 36 -5.04 -8.76 22.96
CA ASP A 36 -5.78 -8.02 24.00
C ASP A 36 -5.59 -6.50 23.91
N CYS A 37 -4.58 -6.03 23.17
CA CYS A 37 -4.27 -4.61 22.97
C CYS A 37 -4.51 -4.16 21.52
N ALA A 38 -5.56 -3.36 21.31
CA ALA A 38 -5.95 -2.88 19.98
C ALA A 38 -4.88 -2.01 19.29
N GLU A 39 -4.11 -1.23 20.06
CA GLU A 39 -3.03 -0.42 19.52
C GLU A 39 -1.89 -1.27 18.96
N CYS A 40 -1.42 -2.25 19.75
CA CYS A 40 -0.39 -3.21 19.32
C CYS A 40 -0.86 -4.08 18.16
N ALA A 41 -2.15 -4.46 18.13
CA ALA A 41 -2.74 -5.19 17.01
C ALA A 41 -2.70 -4.36 15.71
N ARG A 42 -3.07 -3.07 15.79
CA ARG A 42 -3.02 -2.14 14.65
C ARG A 42 -1.59 -1.94 14.15
N LEU A 43 -0.65 -1.65 15.06
CA LEU A 43 0.76 -1.45 14.71
C LEU A 43 1.38 -2.71 14.09
N LEU A 44 1.08 -3.90 14.64
CA LEU A 44 1.53 -5.17 14.05
C LEU A 44 0.98 -5.35 12.63
N GLY A 45 -0.28 -4.98 12.39
CA GLY A 45 -0.89 -4.96 11.07
C GLY A 45 -0.14 -4.04 10.10
N GLU A 46 0.14 -2.80 10.52
CA GLU A 46 0.87 -1.81 9.71
C GLU A 46 2.28 -2.30 9.35
N TYR A 47 3.02 -2.86 10.31
CA TYR A 47 4.34 -3.43 10.02
C TYR A 47 4.27 -4.61 9.05
N ARG A 48 3.26 -5.47 9.16
CA ARG A 48 3.05 -6.58 8.21
C ARG A 48 2.71 -6.09 6.80
N GLU A 49 1.95 -5.00 6.67
CA GLU A 49 1.69 -4.38 5.38
C GLU A 49 2.96 -3.82 4.74
N VAL A 50 3.81 -3.15 5.53
CA VAL A 50 5.12 -2.66 5.07
C VAL A 50 6.02 -3.83 4.67
N ALA A 51 6.10 -4.90 5.48
CA ALA A 51 6.87 -6.09 5.15
C ALA A 51 6.41 -6.74 3.83
N ALA A 52 5.09 -6.81 3.61
CA ALA A 52 4.52 -7.31 2.37
C ALA A 52 4.88 -6.42 1.17
N ALA A 53 4.85 -5.09 1.33
CA ALA A 53 5.25 -4.16 0.28
C ALA A 53 6.74 -4.31 -0.10
N ILE A 54 7.62 -4.46 0.90
CA ILE A 54 9.05 -4.72 0.68
C ILE A 54 9.26 -6.02 -0.10
N ALA A 55 8.52 -7.07 0.24
CA ALA A 55 8.59 -8.36 -0.45
C ALA A 55 8.25 -8.28 -1.95
N LEU A 56 7.44 -7.30 -2.38
CA LEU A 56 7.10 -7.09 -3.78
C LEU A 56 8.22 -6.41 -4.59
N VAL A 57 9.06 -5.60 -3.94
CA VAL A 57 10.15 -4.85 -4.57
C VAL A 57 11.45 -5.67 -4.60
N LEU A 58 11.61 -6.61 -3.67
CA LEU A 58 12.80 -7.46 -3.60
C LEU A 58 12.98 -8.30 -4.88
N PRO A 59 14.22 -8.44 -5.39
CA PRO A 59 14.51 -9.31 -6.52
C PRO A 59 14.01 -10.72 -6.26
N ARG A 60 13.22 -11.27 -7.20
CA ARG A 60 12.70 -12.64 -7.08
C ARG A 60 13.86 -13.63 -7.17
N ARG A 61 14.27 -14.18 -6.03
CA ARG A 61 15.16 -15.34 -5.99
C ARG A 61 14.35 -16.58 -6.28
N GLN A 62 14.57 -17.21 -7.43
CA GLN A 62 13.94 -18.49 -7.74
C GLN A 62 14.47 -19.55 -6.77
N LEU A 63 13.56 -20.18 -6.02
CA LEU A 63 13.88 -21.41 -5.30
C LEU A 63 14.11 -22.52 -6.33
N SER A 64 15.08 -23.40 -6.08
CA SER A 64 15.30 -24.54 -6.98
C SER A 64 14.04 -25.42 -7.05
N ALA A 65 13.76 -25.99 -8.22
CA ALA A 65 12.61 -26.86 -8.41
C ALA A 65 12.58 -28.01 -7.39
N ALA A 66 13.75 -28.60 -7.12
CA ALA A 66 13.94 -29.66 -6.14
C ALA A 66 13.57 -29.23 -4.70
N GLY A 67 13.87 -27.99 -4.30
CA GLY A 67 13.49 -27.47 -2.97
C GLY A 67 12.03 -27.03 -2.86
N SER A 68 11.44 -26.55 -3.95
CA SER A 68 10.08 -26.00 -3.95
C SER A 68 8.98 -27.07 -4.01
N ALA A 69 9.23 -28.22 -4.65
CA ALA A 69 8.26 -29.31 -4.80
C ALA A 69 7.73 -29.86 -3.45
N PRO A 70 8.57 -30.22 -2.46
CA PRO A 70 8.09 -30.72 -1.18
C PRO A 70 7.35 -29.64 -0.38
N LEU A 71 7.81 -28.38 -0.45
CA LEU A 71 7.13 -27.27 0.21
C LEU A 71 5.73 -27.05 -0.37
N ARG A 72 5.61 -27.05 -1.71
CA ARG A 72 4.34 -26.92 -2.41
C ARG A 72 3.39 -28.07 -2.08
N ALA A 73 3.88 -29.31 -2.05
CA ALA A 73 3.09 -30.47 -1.67
C ALA A 73 2.56 -30.34 -0.23
N ARG A 74 3.40 -29.90 0.72
CA ARG A 74 3.02 -29.67 2.12
C ARG A 74 1.97 -28.57 2.27
N LEU A 75 2.13 -27.45 1.55
CA LEU A 75 1.16 -26.36 1.55
C LEU A 75 -0.20 -26.77 0.96
N LEU A 76 -0.19 -27.53 -0.15
CA LEU A 76 -1.41 -28.06 -0.75
C LEU A 76 -2.10 -29.08 0.14
N ALA A 77 -1.34 -29.94 0.85
CA ALA A 77 -1.90 -30.86 1.83
C ALA A 77 -2.58 -30.10 2.98
N ARG A 78 -1.91 -29.11 3.59
CA ARG A 78 -2.51 -28.26 4.63
C ARG A 78 -3.75 -27.52 4.16
N ALA A 79 -3.76 -27.01 2.94
CA ALA A 79 -4.92 -26.32 2.36
C ALA A 79 -6.14 -27.25 2.21
N ARG A 80 -5.91 -28.54 1.94
CA ARG A 80 -6.97 -29.57 1.89
C ARG A 80 -7.45 -29.96 3.28
N GLU A 81 -6.55 -30.09 4.24
CA GLU A 81 -6.86 -30.40 5.65
C GLU A 81 -7.62 -29.26 6.35
N SER A 82 -7.30 -28.01 6.01
CA SER A 82 -8.01 -26.80 6.48
C SER A 82 -9.39 -26.63 5.82
N GLY A 83 -9.95 -27.72 5.30
CA GLY A 83 -11.10 -27.78 4.41
C GLY A 83 -12.38 -27.16 4.98
N ARG A 84 -12.50 -25.83 4.86
CA ARG A 84 -13.71 -25.10 4.50
C ARG A 84 -13.31 -23.66 4.16
N PRO A 85 -13.43 -23.18 2.91
CA PRO A 85 -13.57 -21.73 2.72
C PRO A 85 -14.78 -21.34 3.56
N ALA A 86 -14.58 -20.49 4.58
CA ALA A 86 -15.71 -19.86 5.25
C ALA A 86 -16.61 -19.29 4.14
N PRO A 87 -17.94 -19.54 4.15
CA PRO A 87 -18.81 -18.92 3.19
C PRO A 87 -18.59 -17.43 3.32
N VAL A 88 -17.95 -16.83 2.32
CA VAL A 88 -17.78 -15.39 2.22
C VAL A 88 -19.19 -14.84 2.24
N ARG A 89 -19.64 -14.28 3.38
CA ARG A 89 -20.92 -13.60 3.46
C ARG A 89 -20.89 -12.52 2.37
N PRO A 90 -21.81 -12.55 1.38
CA PRO A 90 -21.84 -11.56 0.30
C PRO A 90 -21.98 -10.11 0.82
N GLU A 91 -22.45 -9.94 2.05
CA GLU A 91 -22.77 -8.64 2.64
C GLU A 91 -21.55 -7.86 3.15
N GLU A 92 -20.46 -8.53 3.56
CA GLU A 92 -19.18 -7.86 3.92
C GLU A 92 -18.25 -7.64 2.72
N ALA A 93 -18.57 -8.23 1.55
CA ALA A 93 -17.85 -7.96 0.32
C ALA A 93 -18.17 -6.57 -0.27
N ALA A 94 -19.25 -5.92 0.16
CA ALA A 94 -19.65 -4.60 -0.31
C ALA A 94 -18.90 -3.44 0.39
N THR A 95 -18.28 -3.69 1.55
CA THR A 95 -17.38 -2.74 2.24
C THR A 95 -15.91 -3.08 2.04
N GLY A 96 -15.61 -4.00 1.10
CA GLY A 96 -14.29 -4.23 0.57
C GLY A 96 -13.73 -2.94 -0.01
N SER A 97 -13.01 -2.21 0.84
CA SER A 97 -12.40 -0.92 0.56
C SER A 97 -11.75 -0.93 -0.83
N PRO A 98 -12.16 -0.05 -1.77
CA PRO A 98 -11.61 0.01 -3.13
C PRO A 98 -10.11 0.40 -3.17
N ALA A 99 -9.44 0.50 -2.02
CA ALA A 99 -8.03 0.81 -1.87
C ALA A 99 -7.10 -0.24 -2.48
N ARG A 100 -7.42 -1.55 -2.42
CA ARG A 100 -6.47 -2.61 -2.83
C ARG A 100 -6.27 -2.80 -4.34
N ARG A 101 -7.08 -2.17 -5.21
CA ARG A 101 -6.88 -2.23 -6.68
C ARG A 101 -6.37 -0.92 -7.30
N ARG A 102 -6.16 0.14 -6.51
CA ARG A 102 -5.73 1.46 -7.02
C ARG A 102 -4.22 1.71 -6.97
N PHE A 103 -3.42 0.73 -6.56
CA PHE A 103 -1.96 0.88 -6.46
C PHE A 103 -1.18 0.61 -7.77
N SER A 104 -1.79 0.14 -8.87
CA SER A 104 -1.01 -0.25 -10.07
C SER A 104 -0.67 0.88 -11.05
N LEU A 105 -1.28 2.06 -10.92
CA LEU A 105 -0.97 3.23 -11.76
C LEU A 105 -0.16 4.26 -10.98
N ALA A 106 -0.55 4.66 -9.78
CA ALA A 106 0.20 5.68 -9.03
C ALA A 106 1.67 5.28 -8.77
N GLU A 107 1.95 4.03 -8.43
CA GLU A 107 3.33 3.55 -8.19
C GLU A 107 4.16 3.46 -9.48
N ARG A 108 3.52 3.10 -10.61
CA ARG A 108 4.20 3.15 -11.91
C ARG A 108 4.62 4.56 -12.27
N TRP A 109 3.80 5.57 -11.95
CA TRP A 109 4.12 6.96 -12.25
C TRP A 109 5.09 7.59 -11.24
N ALA A 110 5.16 7.09 -10.01
CA ALA A 110 6.10 7.59 -9.00
C ALA A 110 7.56 7.44 -9.44
N GLY A 111 7.91 6.29 -10.06
CA GLY A 111 9.25 6.08 -10.62
C GLY A 111 9.60 7.08 -11.74
N TRP A 112 8.64 7.36 -12.63
CA TRP A 112 8.83 8.35 -13.71
C TRP A 112 8.88 9.78 -13.18
N ALA A 113 8.13 10.11 -12.13
CA ALA A 113 8.16 11.44 -11.50
C ALA A 113 9.53 11.75 -10.88
N VAL A 114 10.14 10.79 -10.19
CA VAL A 114 11.49 10.94 -9.62
C VAL A 114 12.54 11.08 -10.73
N ALA A 115 12.46 10.24 -11.76
CA ALA A 115 13.38 10.32 -12.91
C ALA A 115 13.24 11.66 -13.66
N ALA A 116 12.02 12.14 -13.88
CA ALA A 116 11.75 13.44 -14.50
C ALA A 116 12.24 14.61 -13.62
N GLY A 117 12.09 14.51 -12.30
CA GLY A 117 12.62 15.49 -11.35
C GLY A 117 14.15 15.59 -11.42
N LEU A 118 14.85 14.46 -11.37
CA LEU A 118 16.31 14.40 -11.49
C LEU A 118 16.81 14.92 -12.84
N ALA A 119 16.15 14.53 -13.93
CA ALA A 119 16.46 15.04 -15.26
C ALA A 119 16.26 16.56 -15.35
N GLY A 120 15.19 17.09 -14.74
CA GLY A 120 14.94 18.54 -14.66
C GLY A 120 16.02 19.28 -13.88
N VAL A 121 16.47 18.75 -12.74
CA VAL A 121 17.55 19.35 -11.94
C VAL A 121 18.88 19.33 -12.72
N MET A 122 19.22 18.23 -13.38
CA MET A 122 20.41 18.13 -14.24
C MET A 122 20.35 19.11 -15.42
N LEU A 123 19.19 19.23 -16.06
CA LEU A 123 18.96 20.17 -17.14
C LEU A 123 19.07 21.62 -16.68
N MET A 124 18.48 21.96 -15.54
CA MET A 124 18.56 23.29 -14.93
C MET A 124 20.00 23.65 -14.57
N HIS A 125 20.73 22.71 -13.96
CA HIS A 125 22.15 22.86 -13.66
C HIS A 125 22.98 23.12 -14.93
N HIS A 126 22.72 22.39 -16.02
CA HIS A 126 23.41 22.60 -17.30
C HIS A 126 23.02 23.92 -17.98
N ALA A 127 21.76 24.35 -17.89
CA ALA A 127 21.27 25.60 -18.47
C ALA A 127 21.88 26.84 -17.79
N VAL A 128 22.12 26.78 -16.48
CA VAL A 128 22.78 27.86 -15.72
C VAL A 128 24.22 28.09 -16.20
N HIS A 129 24.90 27.04 -16.69
CA HIS A 129 26.27 27.16 -17.20
C HIS A 129 26.35 27.56 -18.69
N ARG A 130 25.26 27.50 -19.47
CA ARG A 130 25.21 27.92 -20.89
C ARG A 130 23.84 28.53 -21.29
N PRO A 131 23.57 29.79 -20.95
CA PRO A 131 22.21 30.34 -20.92
C PRO A 131 21.56 30.64 -22.29
N LEU A 132 22.30 30.67 -23.42
CA LEU A 132 21.76 31.15 -24.70
C LEU A 132 21.33 30.05 -25.70
N ASP A 133 21.79 28.80 -25.54
CA ASP A 133 21.53 27.74 -26.55
C ASP A 133 20.35 26.81 -26.20
N TYR A 134 19.79 26.90 -24.98
CA TYR A 134 18.83 25.92 -24.45
C TYR A 134 17.42 26.46 -24.14
N GLY A 135 17.05 27.64 -24.64
CA GLY A 135 15.71 28.21 -24.41
C GLY A 135 14.55 27.28 -24.83
N TRP A 136 14.76 26.48 -25.87
CA TRP A 136 13.76 25.51 -26.35
C TRP A 136 13.56 24.32 -25.39
N LEU A 137 14.57 23.92 -24.61
CA LEU A 137 14.44 22.84 -23.62
C LEU A 137 13.61 23.28 -22.41
N VAL A 138 13.78 24.54 -21.98
CA VAL A 138 12.96 25.12 -20.91
C VAL A 138 11.50 25.24 -21.36
N ALA A 139 11.26 25.71 -22.58
CA ALA A 139 9.91 25.77 -23.16
C ALA A 139 9.27 24.38 -23.28
N GLY A 140 10.05 23.37 -23.70
CA GLY A 140 9.60 21.98 -23.78
C GLY A 140 9.23 21.40 -22.41
N ALA A 141 10.07 21.60 -21.39
CA ALA A 141 9.79 21.15 -20.03
C ALA A 141 8.53 21.81 -19.46
N LEU A 142 8.37 23.12 -19.67
CA LEU A 142 7.21 23.87 -19.21
C LEU A 142 5.91 23.42 -19.89
N LEU A 143 5.96 23.09 -21.18
CA LEU A 143 4.83 22.52 -21.90
C LEU A 143 4.40 21.15 -21.33
N VAL A 144 5.36 20.26 -21.02
CA VAL A 144 5.07 18.95 -20.41
C VAL A 144 4.40 19.12 -19.05
N VAL A 145 4.90 20.04 -18.22
CA VAL A 145 4.30 20.35 -16.91
C VAL A 145 2.87 20.85 -17.08
N LEU A 146 2.62 21.77 -18.02
CA LEU A 146 1.26 22.28 -18.27
C LEU A 146 0.29 21.21 -18.76
N ILE A 147 0.74 20.30 -19.63
CA ILE A 147 -0.07 19.15 -20.09
C ILE A 147 -0.41 18.24 -18.91
N GLY A 148 0.57 17.92 -18.07
CA GLY A 148 0.36 17.12 -16.86
C GLY A 148 -0.65 17.77 -15.91
N LEU A 149 -0.54 19.08 -15.69
CA LEU A 149 -1.45 19.84 -14.84
C LEU A 149 -2.88 19.86 -15.41
N GLY A 150 -3.02 19.99 -16.73
CA GLY A 150 -4.32 19.94 -17.42
C GLY A 150 -5.00 18.58 -17.31
N ALA A 151 -4.24 17.49 -17.50
CA ALA A 151 -4.75 16.13 -17.32
C ALA A 151 -5.19 15.86 -15.88
N TYR A 152 -4.38 16.29 -14.90
CA TYR A 152 -4.71 16.18 -13.48
C TYR A 152 -5.98 16.95 -13.11
N ALA A 153 -6.11 18.20 -13.57
CA ALA A 153 -7.31 19.02 -13.33
C ALA A 153 -8.58 18.37 -13.93
N ARG A 154 -8.46 17.70 -15.10
CA ARG A 154 -9.57 16.99 -15.72
C ARG A 154 -10.02 15.78 -14.91
N ASP A 155 -9.08 14.99 -14.37
CA ASP A 155 -9.41 13.85 -13.48
C ASP A 155 -10.11 14.32 -12.20
N GLN A 156 -9.60 15.41 -11.59
CA GLN A 156 -10.18 15.97 -10.38
C GLN A 156 -11.62 16.47 -10.59
N ARG A 157 -11.93 17.07 -11.75
CA ARG A 157 -13.31 17.44 -12.10
C ARG A 157 -14.24 16.23 -12.18
N GLY A 158 -13.75 15.11 -12.72
CA GLY A 158 -14.50 13.85 -12.74
C GLY A 158 -14.84 13.37 -11.33
N ARG A 159 -13.86 13.39 -10.42
CA ARG A 159 -14.06 13.00 -9.01
C ARG A 159 -15.05 13.92 -8.28
N ALA A 160 -14.94 15.23 -8.50
CA ALA A 160 -15.87 16.20 -7.92
C ALA A 160 -17.32 15.92 -8.37
N SER A 161 -17.53 15.63 -9.67
CA SER A 161 -18.87 15.29 -10.18
C SER A 161 -19.44 13.99 -9.59
N ALA A 162 -18.59 12.99 -9.35
CA ALA A 162 -19.00 11.73 -8.74
C ALA A 162 -19.32 11.88 -7.24
N LEU A 163 -18.63 12.76 -6.53
CA LEU A 163 -18.95 13.13 -5.15
C LEU A 163 -20.29 13.86 -5.07
N GLN A 164 -20.52 14.81 -5.99
CA GLN A 164 -21.78 15.54 -6.07
C GLN A 164 -22.97 14.59 -6.28
N SER A 165 -22.86 13.66 -7.24
CA SER A 165 -23.95 12.70 -7.51
C SER A 165 -24.21 11.76 -6.33
N HIS A 166 -23.18 11.41 -5.56
CA HIS A 166 -23.32 10.61 -4.36
C HIS A 166 -24.03 11.39 -3.25
N LEU A 167 -23.68 12.67 -3.04
CA LEU A 167 -24.36 13.55 -2.09
C LEU A 167 -25.84 13.74 -2.46
N ASP A 168 -26.14 13.99 -3.74
CA ASP A 168 -27.53 14.08 -4.21
C ASP A 168 -28.32 12.78 -3.98
N SER A 169 -27.65 11.62 -4.10
CA SER A 169 -28.26 10.31 -3.81
C SER A 169 -28.54 10.08 -2.33
N LEU A 170 -27.73 10.67 -1.44
CA LEU A 170 -27.93 10.59 0.00
C LEU A 170 -29.02 11.58 0.43
N GLN A 171 -29.02 12.78 -0.12
CA GLN A 171 -30.05 13.78 0.13
C GLN A 171 -31.44 13.25 -0.25
N ARG A 172 -31.59 12.65 -1.44
CA ARG A 172 -32.86 12.01 -1.86
C ARG A 172 -33.29 10.84 -0.97
N ARG A 173 -32.34 10.10 -0.39
CA ARG A 173 -32.65 9.02 0.57
C ARG A 173 -33.02 9.55 1.96
N SER A 174 -32.50 10.72 2.32
CA SER A 174 -32.77 11.37 3.60
C SER A 174 -34.06 12.18 3.63
N GLU A 175 -34.66 12.49 2.48
CA GLU A 175 -36.01 13.05 2.45
C GLU A 175 -36.98 11.95 2.92
N PRO A 176 -37.55 12.07 4.14
CA PRO A 176 -38.48 11.08 4.65
C PRO A 176 -39.70 11.06 3.72
N PHE A 177 -40.22 9.86 3.44
CA PHE A 177 -41.45 9.66 2.67
C PHE A 177 -42.53 10.60 3.22
N GLY A 178 -42.81 11.67 2.47
CA GLY A 178 -43.84 12.63 2.81
C GLY A 178 -45.20 11.94 2.87
N PRO A 179 -46.10 12.42 3.76
CA PRO A 179 -47.38 11.79 4.09
C PRO A 179 -48.34 11.65 2.90
#